data_AF-A0A257SVU1-F1
#
_entry.id   AF-A0A257SVU1-F1
#
_cell.length_a   1.000
_cell.length_b   1.000
_cell.length_c   1.000
_cell.angle_alpha   90.00
_cell.angle_beta   90.00
_cell.angle_gamma   90.00
#
_symmetry.space_group_name_H-M   'P 1'
#
loop_
_entity.id
_entity.type
_entity.pdbx_description
1 polymer ?
#
loop_
_entity_poly.entity_id
_entity_poly.type
_entity_poly.pdbx_seq_one_letter_code
_entity_poly.pdbx_strand_id
1 'polypeptide(L)'
;MKPPAVVIGIGEMGGVFARGLLRTGHPVVPVLSDSDTDALAAQVPTPAVVLVAVGETQLAPVLNSIPLQWRQRLALLQNELLPRDWEGHGIDTPTVIAVWFEKKTGQDVSVIQSSPVHGPAAELTRDALGTLGIPAHVLHDAHDLCFELVRKNLYILTSNIAGLEAGGDVGTLWDNYQELAAEVAAEVLAIQEWRVGWPLPRQALLAGMVEAFHADPRHRCTGRSAPLRLARALAHADQAGLAVPRLRSLHAQFPAD
;
A
#
# COMPACT_ATOMS: atom_id res chain seq x y z
N MET A 1 -20.22 2.05 24.98
CA MET A 1 -19.03 2.33 24.14
C MET A 1 -19.11 1.46 22.91
N LYS A 2 -18.70 1.97 21.73
CA LYS A 2 -18.58 1.11 20.54
C LYS A 2 -17.48 0.05 20.76
N PRO A 3 -17.50 -1.10 20.06
CA PRO A 3 -16.44 -2.10 20.17
C PRO A 3 -15.07 -1.48 19.88
N PRO A 4 -14.01 -1.84 20.62
CA PRO A 4 -12.68 -1.26 20.40
C PRO A 4 -12.14 -1.61 19.01
N ALA A 5 -11.31 -0.73 18.46
CA ALA A 5 -10.46 -1.02 17.32
C ALA A 5 -9.05 -1.35 17.80
N VAL A 6 -8.42 -2.36 17.22
CA VAL A 6 -7.03 -2.72 17.50
C VAL A 6 -6.17 -2.11 16.40
N VAL A 7 -5.04 -1.50 16.76
CA VAL A 7 -4.08 -0.94 15.79
C VAL A 7 -2.70 -1.53 16.06
N ILE A 8 -2.23 -2.36 15.12
CA ILE A 8 -0.90 -2.99 15.15
C ILE A 8 0.08 -2.08 14.41
N GLY A 9 1.02 -1.50 15.16
CA GLY A 9 1.93 -0.47 14.66
C GLY A 9 1.35 0.93 14.78
N ILE A 10 1.94 1.77 15.65
CA ILE A 10 1.49 3.14 15.93
C ILE A 10 2.42 4.22 15.35
N GLY A 11 3.05 3.91 14.20
CA GLY A 11 3.83 4.88 13.45
C GLY A 11 2.97 5.99 12.83
N GLU A 12 3.54 6.79 11.94
CA GLU A 12 2.86 7.94 11.30
C GLU A 12 1.49 7.56 10.71
N MET A 13 1.43 6.48 9.93
CA MET A 13 0.18 6.01 9.33
C MET A 13 -0.78 5.43 10.37
N GLY A 14 -0.30 4.55 11.25
CA GLY A 14 -1.12 3.98 12.33
C GLY A 14 -1.75 5.04 13.22
N GLY A 15 -1.02 6.12 13.52
CA GLY A 15 -1.52 7.27 14.28
C GLY A 15 -2.65 8.03 13.59
N VAL A 16 -2.59 8.20 12.27
CA VAL A 16 -3.69 8.82 11.48
C VAL A 16 -4.96 7.99 11.62
N PHE A 17 -4.90 6.69 11.36
CA PHE A 17 -6.07 5.83 11.47
C PHE A 17 -6.58 5.70 12.91
N ALA A 18 -5.69 5.56 13.89
CA ALA A 18 -6.06 5.53 15.31
C ALA A 18 -6.85 6.79 15.71
N ARG A 19 -6.39 7.97 15.30
CA ARG A 19 -7.10 9.23 15.57
C ARG A 19 -8.48 9.25 14.91
N GLY A 20 -8.58 8.78 13.66
CA GLY A 20 -9.86 8.67 12.94
C GLY A 20 -10.83 7.74 13.65
N LEU A 21 -10.36 6.55 14.03
CA LEU A 21 -11.16 5.55 14.76
C LEU A 21 -11.65 6.09 16.10
N LEU A 22 -10.80 6.78 16.87
CA LEU A 22 -11.20 7.46 18.11
C LEU A 22 -12.33 8.48 17.87
N ARG A 23 -12.24 9.28 16.80
CA ARG A 23 -13.28 10.27 16.44
C ARG A 23 -14.60 9.63 16.00
N THR A 24 -14.58 8.39 15.51
CA THR A 24 -15.81 7.62 15.24
C THR A 24 -16.44 6.98 16.48
N GLY A 25 -15.82 7.16 17.67
CA GLY A 25 -16.32 6.68 18.96
C GLY A 25 -15.85 5.27 19.34
N HIS A 26 -14.90 4.70 18.61
CA HIS A 26 -14.27 3.41 18.92
C HIS A 26 -13.03 3.63 19.79
N PRO A 27 -12.94 3.05 21.00
CA PRO A 27 -11.69 3.02 21.75
C PRO A 27 -10.59 2.36 20.92
N VAL A 28 -9.36 2.86 20.99
CA VAL A 28 -8.21 2.25 20.30
C VAL A 28 -7.33 1.51 21.28
N VAL A 29 -7.05 0.24 20.97
CA VAL A 29 -6.11 -0.62 21.68
C VAL A 29 -4.85 -0.77 20.81
N PRO A 30 -3.73 -0.13 21.18
CA PRO A 30 -2.50 -0.26 20.42
C PRO A 30 -1.84 -1.63 20.68
N VAL A 31 -1.26 -2.22 19.63
CA VAL A 31 -0.31 -3.33 19.74
C VAL A 31 1.06 -2.80 19.33
N LEU A 32 1.95 -2.76 20.31
CA LEU A 32 3.35 -2.35 20.16
C LEU A 32 4.24 -3.57 19.94
N SER A 33 5.52 -3.34 19.62
CA SER A 33 6.48 -4.41 19.33
C SER A 33 6.74 -5.37 20.49
N ASP A 34 6.51 -4.93 21.72
CA ASP A 34 6.69 -5.70 22.96
C ASP A 34 5.36 -6.18 23.58
N SER A 35 4.24 -5.95 22.89
CA SER A 35 2.91 -6.32 23.38
C SER A 35 2.67 -7.83 23.25
N ASP A 36 2.11 -8.43 24.31
CA ASP A 36 1.56 -9.78 24.25
C ASP A 36 0.23 -9.75 23.48
N THR A 37 0.30 -10.12 22.20
CA THR A 37 -0.83 -10.05 21.27
C THR A 37 -1.91 -11.07 21.64
N ASP A 38 -1.55 -12.23 22.16
CA ASP A 38 -2.50 -13.27 22.57
C ASP A 38 -3.26 -12.84 23.84
N ALA A 39 -2.57 -12.25 24.82
CA ALA A 39 -3.21 -11.69 26.01
C ALA A 39 -4.16 -10.53 25.65
N LEU A 40 -3.78 -9.67 24.69
CA LEU A 40 -4.66 -8.61 24.20
C LEU A 40 -5.87 -9.17 23.45
N ALA A 41 -5.68 -10.21 22.64
CA ALA A 41 -6.77 -10.89 21.96
C ALA A 41 -7.75 -11.53 22.95
N ALA A 42 -7.27 -12.11 24.04
CA ALA A 42 -8.13 -12.64 25.11
C ALA A 42 -8.98 -11.54 25.77
N GLN A 43 -8.44 -10.33 25.94
CA GLN A 43 -9.17 -9.17 26.49
C GLN A 43 -10.12 -8.53 25.47
N VAL A 44 -9.76 -8.58 24.19
CA VAL A 44 -10.50 -7.97 23.07
C VAL A 44 -10.76 -9.03 21.98
N PRO A 45 -11.65 -10.00 22.23
CA PRO A 45 -11.84 -11.13 21.30
C PRO A 45 -12.57 -10.71 20.01
N THR A 46 -13.39 -9.66 20.08
CA THR A 46 -14.24 -9.21 18.97
C THR A 46 -14.11 -7.70 18.72
N PRO A 47 -12.94 -7.22 18.26
CA PRO A 47 -12.77 -5.82 17.93
C PRO A 47 -13.65 -5.41 16.74
N ALA A 48 -13.92 -4.11 16.60
CA ALA A 48 -14.57 -3.58 15.41
C ALA A 48 -13.72 -3.82 14.15
N VAL A 49 -12.40 -3.64 14.29
CA VAL A 49 -11.40 -3.83 13.25
C VAL A 49 -10.02 -4.05 13.90
N VAL A 50 -9.15 -4.80 13.23
CA VAL A 50 -7.74 -4.97 13.58
C VAL A 50 -6.90 -4.41 12.43
N LEU A 51 -6.48 -3.16 12.57
CA LEU A 51 -5.69 -2.47 11.57
C LEU A 51 -4.21 -2.86 11.67
N VAL A 52 -3.65 -3.37 10.58
CA VAL A 52 -2.23 -3.68 10.44
C VAL A 52 -1.54 -2.54 9.71
N ALA A 53 -0.79 -1.72 10.46
CA ALA A 53 -0.11 -0.51 9.99
C ALA A 53 1.40 -0.57 10.26
N VAL A 54 2.01 -1.71 9.92
CA VAL A 54 3.43 -1.98 10.14
C VAL A 54 4.28 -1.68 8.90
N GLY A 55 5.60 -1.73 9.02
CA GLY A 55 6.50 -1.61 7.87
C GLY A 55 6.47 -2.85 6.97
N GLU A 56 6.96 -2.71 5.74
CA GLU A 56 6.87 -3.74 4.70
C GLU A 56 7.47 -5.09 5.13
N THR A 57 8.66 -5.07 5.75
CA THR A 57 9.34 -6.28 6.22
C THR A 57 8.66 -6.94 7.43
N GLN A 58 7.75 -6.23 8.08
CA GLN A 58 7.04 -6.71 9.28
C GLN A 58 5.65 -7.27 8.95
N LEU A 59 5.13 -7.05 7.74
CA LEU A 59 3.78 -7.46 7.39
C LEU A 59 3.61 -8.99 7.48
N ALA A 60 4.42 -9.77 6.75
CA ALA A 60 4.30 -11.22 6.73
C ALA A 60 4.51 -11.86 8.12
N PRO A 61 5.53 -11.47 8.93
CA PRO A 61 5.65 -11.92 10.32
C PRO A 61 4.40 -11.64 11.16
N VAL A 62 3.81 -10.44 11.05
CA VAL A 62 2.58 -10.09 11.77
C VAL A 62 1.41 -10.94 11.31
N LEU A 63 1.18 -11.10 10.01
CA LEU A 63 0.08 -11.92 9.48
C LEU A 63 0.17 -13.38 9.93
N ASN A 64 1.39 -13.92 10.04
CA ASN A 64 1.63 -15.26 10.57
C ASN A 64 1.26 -15.42 12.05
N SER A 65 1.45 -14.37 12.85
CA SER A 65 1.20 -14.40 14.30
C SER A 65 -0.17 -13.84 14.71
N ILE A 66 -1.01 -13.41 13.77
CA ILE A 66 -2.36 -12.91 14.08
C ILE A 66 -3.19 -13.99 14.80
N PRO A 67 -3.75 -13.68 15.98
CA PRO A 67 -4.69 -14.56 16.68
C PRO A 67 -5.88 -14.94 15.81
N LEU A 68 -6.28 -16.22 15.84
CA LEU A 68 -7.33 -16.75 14.97
C LEU A 68 -8.63 -15.94 15.01
N GLN A 69 -9.05 -15.50 16.20
CA GLN A 69 -10.28 -14.70 16.40
C GLN A 69 -10.25 -13.31 15.74
N TRP A 70 -9.07 -12.82 15.37
CA TRP A 70 -8.90 -11.52 14.71
C TRP A 70 -8.83 -11.61 13.19
N ARG A 71 -8.59 -12.80 12.61
CA ARG A 71 -8.34 -12.93 11.15
C ARG A 71 -9.48 -12.41 10.27
N GLN A 72 -10.73 -12.57 10.69
CA GLN A 72 -11.91 -12.08 9.96
C GLN A 72 -12.16 -10.57 10.14
N ARG A 73 -11.31 -9.88 10.90
CA ARG A 73 -11.48 -8.47 11.28
C ARG A 73 -10.29 -7.60 10.84
N LEU A 74 -9.37 -8.17 10.06
CA LEU A 74 -8.18 -7.49 9.61
C LEU A 74 -8.53 -6.34 8.66
N ALA A 75 -7.85 -5.21 8.86
CA ALA A 75 -7.71 -4.16 7.88
C ALA A 75 -6.22 -3.98 7.56
N LEU A 76 -5.87 -4.02 6.27
CA LEU A 76 -4.49 -4.01 5.80
C LEU A 76 -4.20 -2.70 5.08
N LEU A 77 -3.08 -2.07 5.45
CA LEU A 77 -2.48 -1.00 4.67
C LEU A 77 -0.97 -1.27 4.53
N GLN A 78 -0.50 -1.30 3.30
CA GLN A 78 0.92 -1.34 2.96
C GLN A 78 1.08 -0.86 1.52
N ASN A 79 2.24 -0.29 1.18
CA ASN A 79 2.57 -0.08 -0.23
C ASN A 79 2.91 -1.41 -0.91
N GLU A 80 2.72 -1.51 -2.22
CA GLU A 80 3.09 -2.71 -3.01
C GLU A 80 2.28 -3.98 -2.65
N LEU A 81 1.23 -3.82 -1.83
CA LEU A 81 0.33 -4.89 -1.39
C LEU A 81 -0.53 -5.42 -2.56
N LEU A 82 -0.67 -6.73 -2.66
CA LEU A 82 -1.51 -7.46 -3.61
C LEU A 82 -2.19 -8.67 -2.94
N PRO A 83 -3.24 -9.26 -3.55
CA PRO A 83 -4.00 -10.35 -2.94
C PRO A 83 -3.18 -11.51 -2.38
N ARG A 84 -2.18 -11.94 -3.16
CA ARG A 84 -1.26 -13.01 -2.78
C ARG A 84 -0.57 -12.78 -1.43
N ASP A 85 -0.37 -11.52 -1.02
CA ASP A 85 0.35 -11.17 0.22
C ASP A 85 -0.46 -11.48 1.48
N TRP A 86 -1.78 -11.60 1.40
CA TRP A 86 -2.63 -12.02 2.53
C TRP A 86 -3.24 -13.40 2.33
N GLU A 87 -3.52 -13.80 1.08
CA GLU A 87 -3.99 -15.15 0.73
C GLU A 87 -2.98 -16.21 1.15
N GLY A 88 -1.68 -15.94 1.00
CA GLY A 88 -0.60 -16.83 1.45
C GLY A 88 -0.61 -17.12 2.95
N HIS A 89 -1.34 -16.34 3.74
CA HIS A 89 -1.51 -16.52 5.19
C HIS A 89 -2.89 -17.10 5.57
N GLY A 90 -3.70 -17.53 4.59
CA GLY A 90 -5.04 -18.06 4.82
C GLY A 90 -6.04 -17.00 5.29
N ILE A 91 -5.87 -15.76 4.82
CA ILE A 91 -6.78 -14.65 5.07
C ILE A 91 -7.60 -14.46 3.79
N ASP A 92 -8.92 -14.69 3.83
CA ASP A 92 -9.73 -14.68 2.60
C ASP A 92 -10.27 -13.28 2.28
N THR A 93 -10.92 -12.64 3.26
CA THR A 93 -11.67 -11.38 3.04
C THR A 93 -11.25 -10.28 4.01
N PRO A 94 -9.98 -9.83 3.99
CA PRO A 94 -9.57 -8.69 4.80
C PRO A 94 -10.22 -7.41 4.26
N THR A 95 -10.26 -6.38 5.11
CA THR A 95 -10.40 -5.01 4.61
C THR A 95 -9.05 -4.55 4.09
N VAL A 96 -8.99 -3.91 2.93
CA VAL A 96 -7.74 -3.42 2.35
C VAL A 96 -7.95 -2.01 1.83
N ILE A 97 -7.01 -1.12 2.12
CA ILE A 97 -7.03 0.28 1.67
C ILE A 97 -5.76 0.62 0.87
N ALA A 98 -5.94 1.17 -0.33
CA ALA A 98 -4.84 1.76 -1.09
C ALA A 98 -4.70 3.24 -0.71
N VAL A 99 -3.77 3.53 0.21
CA VAL A 99 -3.57 4.90 0.73
C VAL A 99 -3.00 5.83 -0.35
N TRP A 100 -3.70 6.93 -0.65
CA TRP A 100 -3.27 7.99 -1.60
C TRP A 100 -2.95 9.31 -0.89
N PHE A 101 -2.42 9.23 0.32
CA PHE A 101 -1.92 10.39 1.07
C PHE A 101 -0.60 10.05 1.76
N GLU A 102 0.17 11.09 2.09
CA GLU A 102 1.40 10.96 2.85
C GLU A 102 1.25 11.54 4.26
N LYS A 103 1.95 10.93 5.21
CA LYS A 103 2.17 11.50 6.54
C LYS A 103 3.64 11.36 6.91
N LYS A 104 4.32 12.50 7.09
CA LYS A 104 5.72 12.57 7.56
C LYS A 104 5.76 13.13 8.98
N THR A 105 6.77 12.74 9.74
CA THR A 105 6.98 13.21 11.12
C THR A 105 7.03 14.74 11.16
N GLY A 106 6.24 15.33 12.04
CA GLY A 106 6.13 16.80 12.18
C GLY A 106 5.38 17.52 11.05
N GLN A 107 4.80 16.81 10.09
CA GLN A 107 4.03 17.39 8.98
C GLN A 107 2.56 16.96 9.03
N ASP A 108 1.67 17.79 8.50
CA ASP A 108 0.28 17.42 8.28
C ASP A 108 0.13 16.37 7.17
N VAL A 109 -1.07 15.81 7.06
CA VAL A 109 -1.40 14.86 5.98
C VAL A 109 -1.44 15.59 4.65
N SER A 110 -0.71 15.09 3.66
CA SER A 110 -0.76 15.57 2.27
C SER A 110 -1.53 14.59 1.41
N VAL A 111 -2.70 14.99 0.94
CA VAL A 111 -3.58 14.16 0.09
C VAL A 111 -3.19 14.31 -1.37
N ILE A 112 -3.02 13.18 -2.06
CA ILE A 112 -2.79 13.12 -3.52
C ILE A 112 -4.12 12.81 -4.20
N GLN A 113 -4.80 11.74 -3.78
CA GLN A 113 -6.10 11.31 -4.29
C GLN A 113 -6.97 10.69 -3.19
N SER A 114 -8.23 10.36 -3.53
CA SER A 114 -9.12 9.58 -2.65
C SER A 114 -8.60 8.15 -2.49
N SER A 115 -8.52 7.66 -1.26
CA SER A 115 -8.05 6.30 -0.97
C SER A 115 -9.17 5.26 -1.14
N PRO A 116 -9.10 4.35 -2.12
CA PRO A 116 -10.09 3.28 -2.25
C PRO A 116 -9.91 2.25 -1.13
N VAL A 117 -11.02 1.73 -0.63
CA VAL A 117 -11.06 0.69 0.40
C VAL A 117 -12.13 -0.34 0.08
N HIS A 118 -11.82 -1.62 0.29
CA HIS A 118 -12.77 -2.72 0.11
C HIS A 118 -12.70 -3.69 1.30
N GLY A 119 -13.79 -4.40 1.58
CA GLY A 119 -13.88 -5.44 2.59
C GLY A 119 -14.77 -5.10 3.80
N PRO A 120 -14.83 -5.98 4.81
CA PRO A 120 -15.87 -5.93 5.86
C PRO A 120 -15.91 -4.64 6.71
N ALA A 121 -14.77 -3.97 6.88
CA ALA A 121 -14.63 -2.73 7.64
C ALA A 121 -14.38 -1.50 6.73
N ALA A 122 -14.73 -1.59 5.44
CA ALA A 122 -14.47 -0.51 4.48
C ALA A 122 -15.18 0.79 4.85
N GLU A 123 -16.45 0.72 5.26
CA GLU A 123 -17.20 1.90 5.71
C GLU A 123 -16.59 2.53 6.96
N LEU A 124 -16.27 1.71 7.98
CA LEU A 124 -15.60 2.20 9.18
C LEU A 124 -14.26 2.87 8.86
N THR A 125 -13.49 2.29 7.94
CA THR A 125 -12.19 2.83 7.50
C THR A 125 -12.36 4.17 6.78
N ARG A 126 -13.33 4.25 5.84
CA ARG A 126 -13.71 5.48 5.15
C ARG A 126 -14.14 6.56 6.13
N ASP A 127 -15.05 6.22 7.04
CA ASP A 127 -15.61 7.17 8.00
C ASP A 127 -14.53 7.69 8.96
N ALA A 128 -13.64 6.82 9.42
CA ALA A 128 -12.50 7.19 10.25
C ALA A 128 -11.61 8.25 9.57
N LEU A 129 -11.24 8.05 8.29
CA LEU A 129 -10.50 9.04 7.51
C LEU A 129 -11.32 10.31 7.26
N GLY A 130 -12.62 10.18 7.01
CA GLY A 130 -13.55 11.28 6.83
C GLY A 130 -13.61 12.23 8.04
N THR A 131 -13.52 11.70 9.28
CA THR A 131 -13.45 12.54 10.49
C THR A 131 -12.20 13.44 10.57
N LEU A 132 -11.21 13.18 9.72
CA LEU A 132 -9.97 13.93 9.60
C LEU A 132 -9.91 14.77 8.32
N GLY A 133 -10.98 14.76 7.50
CA GLY A 133 -10.99 15.42 6.20
C GLY A 133 -10.14 14.72 5.14
N ILE A 134 -9.78 13.45 5.34
CA ILE A 134 -8.99 12.66 4.39
C ILE A 134 -9.96 11.89 3.49
N PRO A 135 -9.93 12.09 2.16
CA PRO A 135 -10.88 11.45 1.26
C PRO A 135 -10.58 9.95 1.10
N ALA A 136 -11.63 9.15 1.22
CA ALA A 136 -11.64 7.74 0.93
C ALA A 136 -12.99 7.33 0.34
N HIS A 137 -13.03 6.23 -0.41
CA HIS A 137 -14.26 5.71 -0.99
C HIS A 137 -14.29 4.18 -0.95
N VAL A 138 -15.48 3.62 -0.78
CA VAL A 138 -15.67 2.17 -0.71
C VAL A 138 -15.83 1.63 -2.12
N LEU A 139 -15.04 0.61 -2.45
CA LEU A 139 -15.14 -0.11 -3.71
C LEU A 139 -16.20 -1.21 -3.64
N HIS A 140 -16.74 -1.57 -4.80
CA HIS A 140 -17.81 -2.56 -4.89
C HIS A 140 -17.32 -3.98 -4.62
N ASP A 141 -16.19 -4.35 -5.22
CA ASP A 141 -15.70 -5.73 -5.19
C ASP A 141 -14.16 -5.85 -5.13
N ALA A 142 -13.71 -7.09 -5.00
CA ALA A 142 -12.29 -7.43 -4.92
C ALA A 142 -11.52 -7.24 -6.23
N HIS A 143 -12.22 -7.24 -7.38
CA HIS A 143 -11.60 -7.00 -8.68
C HIS A 143 -11.23 -5.52 -8.81
N ASP A 144 -12.15 -4.62 -8.44
CA ASP A 144 -11.89 -3.18 -8.34
C ASP A 144 -10.75 -2.89 -7.35
N LEU A 145 -10.73 -3.59 -6.20
CA LEU A 145 -9.62 -3.47 -5.24
C LEU A 145 -8.29 -3.86 -5.88
N CYS A 146 -8.23 -4.99 -6.59
CA CYS A 146 -7.03 -5.44 -7.25
C CYS A 146 -6.54 -4.42 -8.29
N PHE A 147 -7.45 -3.89 -9.11
CA PHE A 147 -7.14 -2.82 -10.07
C PHE A 147 -6.52 -1.60 -9.37
N GLU A 148 -7.12 -1.14 -8.28
CA GLU A 148 -6.65 0.03 -7.53
C GLU A 148 -5.29 -0.17 -6.86
N LEU A 149 -5.05 -1.36 -6.31
CA LEU A 149 -3.75 -1.73 -5.76
C LEU A 149 -2.68 -1.74 -6.84
N VAL A 150 -2.95 -2.36 -7.99
CA VAL A 150 -2.01 -2.36 -9.13
C VAL A 150 -1.78 -0.94 -9.64
N ARG A 151 -2.82 -0.12 -9.80
CA ARG A 151 -2.72 1.28 -10.25
C ARG A 151 -1.77 2.06 -9.35
N LYS A 152 -1.94 1.94 -8.03
CA LYS A 152 -1.06 2.58 -7.05
C LYS A 152 0.37 2.02 -7.10
N ASN A 153 0.52 0.71 -7.21
CA ASN A 153 1.83 0.06 -7.30
C ASN A 153 2.58 0.50 -8.56
N LEU A 154 1.88 0.60 -9.70
CA LEU A 154 2.44 1.06 -10.96
C LEU A 154 2.94 2.50 -10.85
N TYR A 155 2.15 3.40 -10.25
CA TYR A 155 2.55 4.78 -9.98
C TYR A 155 3.82 4.85 -9.10
N ILE A 156 3.84 4.14 -7.97
CA ILE A 156 4.97 4.20 -7.02
C ILE A 156 6.22 3.58 -7.64
N LEU A 157 6.12 2.38 -8.21
CA LEU A 157 7.26 1.66 -8.74
C LEU A 157 7.83 2.38 -9.96
N THR A 158 6.99 2.83 -10.88
CA THR A 158 7.46 3.55 -12.09
C THR A 158 8.18 4.84 -11.71
N SER A 159 7.54 5.70 -10.90
CA SER A 159 8.14 6.98 -10.51
C SER A 159 9.45 6.80 -9.75
N ASN A 160 9.51 5.83 -8.82
CA ASN A 160 10.71 5.59 -8.02
C ASN A 160 11.84 4.98 -8.82
N ILE A 161 11.56 3.98 -9.64
CA ILE A 161 12.60 3.27 -10.40
C ILE A 161 13.12 4.16 -11.53
N ALA A 162 12.23 4.73 -12.34
CA ALA A 162 12.64 5.65 -13.41
C ALA A 162 13.31 6.91 -12.83
N GLY A 163 12.86 7.35 -11.66
CA GLY A 163 13.44 8.45 -10.93
C GLY A 163 14.88 8.24 -10.46
N LEU A 164 15.39 7.00 -10.39
CA LEU A 164 16.80 6.76 -10.05
C LEU A 164 17.72 7.41 -11.10
N GLU A 165 17.33 7.34 -12.37
CA GLU A 165 18.04 7.97 -13.48
C GLU A 165 17.58 9.41 -13.72
N ALA A 166 16.27 9.64 -13.78
CA ALA A 166 15.71 10.96 -14.13
C ALA A 166 15.85 12.01 -13.01
N GLY A 167 15.91 11.58 -11.75
CA GLY A 167 15.80 12.45 -10.59
C GLY A 167 14.45 13.21 -10.55
N GLY A 168 14.47 14.42 -9.98
CA GLY A 168 13.34 15.35 -10.09
C GLY A 168 12.02 14.92 -9.45
N ASP A 169 10.94 15.34 -10.08
CA ASP A 169 9.55 15.08 -9.71
C ASP A 169 8.78 14.39 -10.86
N VAL A 170 7.60 13.87 -10.55
CA VAL A 170 6.82 13.04 -11.49
C VAL A 170 6.36 13.83 -12.72
N GLY A 171 6.19 15.14 -12.62
CA GLY A 171 5.95 16.02 -13.76
C GLY A 171 7.16 16.05 -14.70
N THR A 172 8.36 16.31 -14.17
CA THR A 172 9.61 16.28 -14.95
C THR A 172 9.84 14.91 -15.58
N LEU A 173 9.58 13.83 -14.83
CA LEU A 173 9.68 12.46 -15.34
C LEU A 173 8.75 12.27 -16.54
N TRP A 174 7.50 12.71 -16.45
CA TRP A 174 6.52 12.53 -17.52
C TRP A 174 6.81 13.41 -18.74
N ASP A 175 7.25 14.66 -18.54
CA ASP A 175 7.48 15.61 -19.64
C ASP A 175 8.80 15.35 -20.38
N ASN A 176 9.85 14.97 -19.67
CA ASN A 176 11.22 14.91 -20.23
C ASN A 176 11.78 13.48 -20.34
N TYR A 177 11.20 12.51 -19.61
CA TYR A 177 11.68 11.13 -19.54
C TYR A 177 10.54 10.13 -19.77
N GLN A 178 9.57 10.49 -20.62
CA GLN A 178 8.38 9.69 -20.87
C GLN A 178 8.71 8.28 -21.39
N GLU A 179 9.70 8.17 -22.29
CA GLU A 179 10.15 6.87 -22.83
C GLU A 179 10.68 5.96 -21.72
N LEU A 180 11.55 6.49 -20.86
CA LEU A 180 12.03 5.80 -19.67
C LEU A 180 10.88 5.35 -18.76
N ALA A 181 9.94 6.24 -18.46
CA ALA A 181 8.79 5.91 -17.63
C ALA A 181 7.93 4.81 -18.26
N ALA A 182 7.73 4.84 -19.58
CA ALA A 182 6.95 3.84 -20.31
C ALA A 182 7.64 2.46 -20.30
N GLU A 183 8.96 2.39 -20.52
CA GLU A 183 9.73 1.15 -20.46
C GLU A 183 9.67 0.51 -19.06
N VAL A 184 9.91 1.31 -18.02
CA VAL A 184 9.83 0.86 -16.62
C VAL A 184 8.42 0.40 -16.28
N ALA A 185 7.39 1.17 -16.65
CA ALA A 185 5.99 0.82 -16.40
C ALA A 185 5.59 -0.50 -17.08
N ALA A 186 6.08 -0.76 -18.29
CA ALA A 186 5.81 -2.01 -19.00
C ALA A 186 6.41 -3.24 -18.27
N GLU A 187 7.64 -3.14 -17.79
CA GLU A 187 8.29 -4.21 -17.02
C GLU A 187 7.65 -4.40 -15.64
N VAL A 188 7.28 -3.31 -14.96
CA VAL A 188 6.53 -3.35 -13.71
C VAL A 188 5.17 -4.02 -13.91
N LEU A 189 4.43 -3.69 -14.97
CA LEU A 189 3.14 -4.33 -15.27
C LEU A 189 3.26 -5.83 -15.49
N ALA A 190 4.30 -6.30 -16.19
CA ALA A 190 4.53 -7.73 -16.37
C ALA A 190 4.75 -8.44 -15.01
N ILE A 191 5.47 -7.81 -14.08
CA ILE A 191 5.63 -8.33 -12.72
C ILE A 191 4.30 -8.34 -11.96
N GLN A 192 3.51 -7.26 -12.05
CA GLN A 192 2.21 -7.16 -11.37
C GLN A 192 1.22 -8.22 -11.89
N GLU A 193 1.16 -8.46 -13.21
CA GLU A 193 0.33 -9.52 -13.81
C GLU A 193 0.70 -10.89 -13.25
N TRP A 194 2.00 -11.19 -13.12
CA TRP A 194 2.44 -12.44 -12.51
C TRP A 194 2.07 -12.53 -11.02
N ARG A 195 2.25 -11.44 -10.26
CA ARG A 195 1.92 -11.43 -8.82
C ARG A 195 0.42 -11.61 -8.56
N VAL A 196 -0.41 -11.04 -9.44
CA VAL A 196 -1.88 -11.15 -9.37
C VAL A 196 -2.37 -12.49 -9.93
N GLY A 197 -1.70 -13.05 -10.93
CA GLY A 197 -2.03 -14.35 -11.52
C GLY A 197 -3.01 -14.31 -12.70
N TRP A 198 -3.37 -13.12 -13.19
CA TRP A 198 -4.21 -12.95 -14.38
C TRP A 198 -3.82 -11.71 -15.20
N PRO A 199 -4.21 -11.64 -16.49
CA PRO A 199 -3.95 -10.47 -17.33
C PRO A 199 -4.60 -9.21 -16.77
N LEU A 200 -3.88 -8.08 -16.84
CA LEU A 200 -4.35 -6.79 -16.32
C LEU A 200 -4.75 -5.85 -17.46
N PRO A 201 -5.70 -4.92 -17.25
CA PRO A 201 -6.10 -3.94 -18.26
C PRO A 201 -5.03 -2.85 -18.39
N ARG A 202 -3.90 -3.18 -19.03
CA ARG A 202 -2.67 -2.36 -19.08
C ARG A 202 -2.93 -0.91 -19.51
N GLN A 203 -3.76 -0.69 -20.53
CA GLN A 203 -4.07 0.66 -21.01
C GLN A 203 -4.76 1.51 -19.94
N ALA A 204 -5.73 0.95 -19.23
CA ALA A 204 -6.44 1.65 -18.15
C ALA A 204 -5.53 1.92 -16.95
N LEU A 205 -4.64 0.97 -16.61
CA LEU A 205 -3.65 1.14 -15.55
C LEU A 205 -2.62 2.23 -15.87
N LEU A 206 -2.13 2.26 -17.11
CA LEU A 206 -1.22 3.31 -17.58
C LEU A 206 -1.90 4.69 -17.57
N ALA A 207 -3.14 4.77 -18.05
CA ALA A 207 -3.90 6.02 -17.99
C ALA A 207 -4.08 6.50 -16.54
N GLY A 208 -4.48 5.61 -15.63
CA GLY A 208 -4.62 5.92 -14.20
C GLY A 208 -3.30 6.30 -13.51
N MET A 209 -2.17 5.74 -13.94
CA MET A 209 -0.85 6.17 -13.47
C MET A 209 -0.56 7.62 -13.89
N VAL A 210 -0.85 7.97 -15.15
CA VAL A 210 -0.62 9.32 -15.68
C VAL A 210 -1.53 10.34 -15.00
N GLU A 211 -2.80 9.98 -14.76
CA GLU A 211 -3.72 10.79 -13.93
C GLU A 211 -3.11 11.08 -12.55
N ALA A 212 -2.47 10.09 -11.93
CA ALA A 212 -1.80 10.27 -10.66
C ALA A 212 -0.56 11.18 -10.73
N PHE A 213 0.22 11.13 -11.82
CA PHE A 213 1.30 12.11 -12.04
C PHE A 213 0.75 13.53 -12.19
N HIS A 214 -0.36 13.71 -12.89
CA HIS A 214 -0.98 15.03 -13.05
C HIS A 214 -1.65 15.56 -11.78
N ALA A 215 -2.07 14.69 -10.85
CA ALA A 215 -2.68 15.09 -9.59
C ALA A 215 -1.67 15.74 -8.63
N ASP A 216 -0.40 15.30 -8.64
CA ASP A 216 0.69 15.89 -7.85
C ASP A 216 2.00 15.93 -8.66
N PRO A 217 2.14 16.83 -9.65
CA PRO A 217 3.29 16.84 -10.55
C PRO A 217 4.62 17.16 -9.84
N ARG A 218 4.56 17.78 -8.65
CA ARG A 218 5.74 18.10 -7.84
C ARG A 218 6.14 16.97 -6.89
N HIS A 219 5.43 15.84 -6.93
CA HIS A 219 5.78 14.67 -6.15
C HIS A 219 7.18 14.20 -6.52
N ARG A 220 8.06 14.05 -5.52
CA ARG A 220 9.44 13.63 -5.77
C ARG A 220 9.48 12.21 -6.30
N CYS A 221 10.15 12.00 -7.43
CA CYS A 221 10.29 10.68 -8.03
C CYS A 221 11.02 9.72 -7.10
N THR A 222 12.08 10.18 -6.41
CA THR A 222 12.88 9.29 -5.56
C THR A 222 12.91 9.71 -4.11
N GLY A 223 13.01 8.69 -3.26
CA GLY A 223 13.42 8.77 -1.87
C GLY A 223 14.35 7.60 -1.53
N ARG A 224 14.72 7.47 -0.25
CA ARG A 224 15.65 6.42 0.21
C ARG A 224 15.21 4.98 -0.08
N SER A 225 13.93 4.76 -0.39
CA SER A 225 13.37 3.44 -0.68
C SER A 225 13.47 3.01 -2.15
N ALA A 226 13.83 3.89 -3.08
CA ALA A 226 13.80 3.58 -4.51
C ALA A 226 14.72 2.40 -4.91
N PRO A 227 15.99 2.31 -4.45
CA PRO A 227 16.84 1.15 -4.75
C PRO A 227 16.27 -0.17 -4.18
N LEU A 228 15.71 -0.13 -2.96
CA LEU A 228 15.08 -1.29 -2.33
C LEU A 228 13.84 -1.77 -3.07
N ARG A 229 13.03 -0.84 -3.61
CA ARG A 229 11.88 -1.15 -4.47
C ARG A 229 12.31 -1.84 -5.76
N LEU A 230 13.36 -1.33 -6.39
CA LEU A 230 13.93 -1.96 -7.57
C LEU A 230 14.43 -3.37 -7.28
N ALA A 231 15.17 -3.56 -6.18
CA ALA A 231 15.66 -4.88 -5.77
C ALA A 231 14.52 -5.89 -5.54
N ARG A 232 13.42 -5.47 -4.90
CA ARG A 232 12.24 -6.34 -4.74
C ARG A 232 11.53 -6.65 -6.05
N ALA A 233 11.36 -5.66 -6.92
CA ALA A 233 10.77 -5.88 -8.24
C ALA A 233 11.59 -6.91 -9.04
N LEU A 234 12.92 -6.84 -8.97
CA LEU A 234 13.81 -7.83 -9.57
C LEU A 234 13.67 -9.22 -8.94
N ALA A 235 13.57 -9.30 -7.61
CA ALA A 235 13.35 -10.59 -6.94
C ALA A 235 12.04 -11.26 -7.41
N HIS A 236 10.97 -10.49 -7.63
CA HIS A 236 9.75 -11.01 -8.22
C HIS A 236 9.92 -11.41 -9.70
N ALA A 237 10.63 -10.60 -10.50
CA ALA A 237 10.92 -10.93 -11.89
C ALA A 237 11.74 -12.23 -12.01
N ASP A 238 12.72 -12.43 -11.13
CA ASP A 238 13.55 -13.64 -11.08
C ASP A 238 12.70 -14.87 -10.70
N GLN A 239 11.84 -14.77 -9.70
CA GLN A 239 10.89 -15.83 -9.33
C GLN A 239 9.93 -16.19 -10.47
N ALA A 240 9.56 -15.20 -11.28
CA ALA A 240 8.65 -15.34 -12.40
C ALA A 240 9.35 -15.78 -13.70
N GLY A 241 10.69 -15.74 -13.77
CA GLY A 241 11.44 -15.94 -15.01
C GLY A 241 11.20 -14.85 -16.06
N LEU A 242 10.85 -13.62 -15.65
CA LEU A 242 10.53 -12.51 -16.55
C LEU A 242 11.79 -11.79 -17.05
N ALA A 243 11.78 -11.45 -18.34
CA ALA A 243 12.77 -10.56 -18.93
C ALA A 243 12.43 -9.11 -18.59
N VAL A 244 13.28 -8.49 -17.75
CA VAL A 244 13.15 -7.09 -17.31
C VAL A 244 14.47 -6.32 -17.56
N PRO A 245 14.93 -6.23 -18.82
CA PRO A 245 16.23 -5.64 -19.16
C PRO A 245 16.39 -4.20 -18.66
N ARG A 246 15.33 -3.37 -18.67
CA ARG A 246 15.43 -1.98 -18.23
C ARG A 246 15.61 -1.90 -16.72
N LEU A 247 14.82 -2.65 -15.93
CA LEU A 247 14.99 -2.75 -14.48
C LEU A 247 16.40 -3.24 -14.10
N ARG A 248 16.93 -4.25 -14.81
CA ARG A 248 18.28 -4.76 -14.55
C ARG A 248 19.36 -3.73 -14.87
N SER A 249 19.22 -2.99 -15.97
CA SER A 249 20.13 -1.90 -16.33
C SER A 249 20.17 -0.83 -15.25
N LEU A 250 19.00 -0.41 -14.75
CA LEU A 250 18.91 0.57 -13.67
C LEU A 250 19.53 0.04 -12.38
N HIS A 251 19.34 -1.23 -12.05
CA HIS A 251 19.90 -1.79 -10.81
C HIS A 251 21.42 -1.90 -10.84
N ALA A 252 22.02 -2.19 -12.01
CA ALA A 252 23.46 -2.18 -12.17
C ALA A 252 24.08 -0.79 -11.96
N GLN A 253 23.34 0.28 -12.27
CA GLN A 253 23.76 1.66 -12.07
C GLN A 253 23.46 2.17 -10.65
N PHE A 254 22.35 1.71 -10.07
CA PHE A 254 21.82 2.16 -8.79
C PHE A 254 21.50 0.96 -7.88
N PRO A 255 22.53 0.23 -7.40
CA PRO A 255 22.33 -0.92 -6.52
C PRO A 255 21.71 -0.49 -5.18
N ALA A 256 21.01 -1.41 -4.53
CA ALA A 256 20.62 -1.23 -3.13
C ALA A 256 21.83 -1.51 -2.25
N ASP A 257 22.14 -0.59 -1.32
CA ASP A 257 23.11 -0.80 -0.25
C ASP A 257 22.63 -1.82 0.79
#